data_AF-A0A1S2UTD7-F1
#
_entry.id   AF-A0A1S2UTD7-F1
#
_cell.length_a   1.000
_cell.length_b   1.000
_cell.length_c   1.000
_cell.angle_alpha   90.00
_cell.angle_beta   90.00
_cell.angle_gamma   90.00
#
_symmetry.space_group_name_H-M   'P 1'
#
loop_
_entity.id
_entity.type
_entity.pdbx_description
1 polymer ?
#
loop_
_entity_poly.entity_id
_entity_poly.type
_entity_poly.pdbx_seq_one_letter_code
_entity_poly.pdbx_strand_id
1 'polypeptide(L)'
;MDTPNPVKKDDHLLDDLESIRQLLGDDDLQPPLLTDSVDGEVQIPLLFDMVGGKHAAPEPVATPPVAEPAPVAAATEKAPDALLLHLDNELRAAAQLIMQDVIDDFAPHIETEIKRRMDARMERLLSQYQS
;
A
#
# COMPACT_ATOMS: atom_id res chain seq x y z
N MET A 1 -7.08 -34.44 -19.43
CA MET A 1 -6.01 -35.17 -18.72
C MET A 1 -4.87 -34.19 -18.59
N ASP A 2 -5.00 -33.28 -17.64
CA ASP A 2 -4.11 -32.15 -17.43
C ASP A 2 -2.96 -32.60 -16.54
N THR A 3 -1.79 -32.79 -17.15
CA THR A 3 -0.57 -33.08 -16.40
C THR A 3 -0.09 -31.80 -15.73
N PRO A 4 0.05 -31.75 -14.39
CA PRO A 4 0.57 -30.56 -13.72
C PRO A 4 2.01 -30.30 -14.15
N ASN A 5 2.26 -29.05 -14.58
CA ASN A 5 3.58 -28.54 -14.95
C ASN A 5 4.57 -28.78 -13.80
N PRO A 6 5.76 -29.37 -14.02
CA PRO A 6 6.74 -29.56 -12.97
C PRO A 6 7.11 -28.21 -12.36
N VAL A 7 6.86 -28.06 -11.06
CA VAL A 7 7.34 -26.94 -10.26
C VAL A 7 8.86 -26.92 -10.43
N LYS A 8 9.38 -25.88 -11.11
CA LYS A 8 10.82 -25.71 -11.32
C LYS A 8 11.46 -25.66 -9.93
N LYS A 9 12.50 -26.47 -9.73
CA LYS A 9 13.18 -26.63 -8.44
C LYS A 9 13.78 -25.29 -8.01
N ASP A 10 13.60 -24.95 -6.73
CA ASP A 10 14.11 -23.72 -6.12
C ASP A 10 15.62 -23.52 -6.30
N ASP A 11 16.38 -24.60 -6.52
CA ASP A 11 17.81 -24.57 -6.82
C ASP A 11 18.16 -23.76 -8.09
N HIS A 12 17.25 -23.71 -9.08
CA HIS A 12 17.47 -22.96 -10.32
C HIS A 12 16.93 -21.52 -10.25
N LEU A 13 16.11 -21.20 -9.26
CA LEU A 13 15.55 -19.85 -9.12
C LEU A 13 16.63 -18.82 -8.81
N LEU A 14 17.63 -19.18 -8.02
CA LEU A 14 18.77 -18.29 -7.72
C LEU A 14 19.62 -18.04 -8.96
N ASP A 15 19.87 -19.07 -9.76
CA ASP A 15 20.62 -18.98 -11.03
C ASP A 15 19.85 -18.18 -12.08
N ASP A 16 18.53 -18.40 -12.20
CA ASP A 16 17.65 -17.62 -13.07
C ASP A 16 17.64 -16.13 -12.67
N LEU A 17 17.64 -15.83 -11.37
CA LEU A 17 17.70 -14.44 -10.88
C LEU A 17 19.07 -13.78 -11.16
N GLU A 18 20.18 -14.51 -11.01
CA GLU A 18 21.51 -14.01 -11.41
C GLU A 18 21.61 -13.80 -12.92
N SER A 19 21.07 -14.73 -13.72
CA SER A 19 21.02 -14.59 -15.18
C SER A 19 20.19 -13.37 -15.61
N ILE A 20 19.10 -13.05 -14.90
CA ILE A 20 18.30 -11.85 -15.16
C ILE A 20 19.11 -10.59 -14.81
N ARG A 21 19.80 -10.55 -13.67
CA ARG A 21 20.65 -9.42 -13.30
C ARG A 21 21.78 -9.18 -14.30
N GLN A 22 22.42 -10.25 -14.77
CA GLN A 22 23.47 -10.20 -15.78
C GLN A 22 22.95 -9.69 -17.13
N LEU A 23 21.73 -10.06 -17.51
CA LEU A 23 21.09 -9.62 -18.75
C LEU A 23 20.68 -8.14 -18.71
N LEU A 24 20.20 -7.67 -17.57
CA LEU A 24 19.81 -6.27 -17.36
C LEU A 24 21.03 -5.35 -17.12
N GLY A 25 22.19 -5.93 -16.79
CA GLY A 25 23.39 -5.16 -16.45
C GLY A 25 23.31 -4.50 -15.07
N ASP A 26 22.43 -5.01 -14.19
CA ASP A 26 22.16 -4.48 -12.85
C ASP A 26 23.15 -5.03 -11.79
N ASP A 27 24.28 -5.61 -12.22
CA ASP A 27 25.25 -6.24 -11.31
C ASP A 27 25.95 -5.22 -10.40
N ASP A 28 26.22 -4.02 -10.93
CA ASP A 28 26.90 -2.94 -10.22
C ASP A 28 25.93 -1.86 -9.67
N LEU A 29 24.62 -2.01 -9.91
CA LEU A 29 23.63 -1.07 -9.41
C LEU A 29 23.39 -1.34 -7.92
N GLN A 30 24.06 -0.54 -7.09
CA GLN A 30 23.68 -0.38 -5.69
C GLN A 30 22.19 0.01 -5.65
N PRO A 31 21.33 -0.65 -4.85
CA PRO A 31 19.93 -0.28 -4.77
C PRO A 31 19.86 1.22 -4.42
N PRO A 32 19.11 2.03 -5.19
CA PRO A 32 19.08 3.46 -4.98
C PRO A 32 18.62 3.71 -3.54
N LEU A 33 19.47 4.41 -2.78
CA LEU A 33 19.08 4.86 -1.46
C LEU A 33 17.94 5.88 -1.67
N LEU A 34 16.89 5.80 -0.85
CA LEU A 34 15.70 6.67 -0.89
C LEU A 34 16.01 8.18 -0.71
N THR A 35 17.28 8.57 -0.73
CA THR A 35 17.81 9.91 -0.48
C THR A 35 18.57 10.51 -1.65
N ASP A 36 18.86 9.76 -2.71
CA ASP A 36 19.42 10.34 -3.94
C ASP A 36 18.29 11.02 -4.73
N SER A 37 18.33 12.34 -4.66
CA SER A 37 17.44 13.34 -5.25
C SER A 37 16.68 12.86 -6.48
N VAL A 38 15.34 12.85 -6.37
CA VAL A 38 14.48 13.12 -7.51
C VAL A 38 14.88 14.49 -8.02
N ASP A 39 15.67 14.53 -9.09
CA ASP A 39 15.96 15.75 -9.84
C ASP A 39 14.64 16.46 -10.12
N GLY A 40 14.52 17.65 -9.54
CA GLY A 40 13.30 18.41 -9.54
C GLY A 40 13.03 18.96 -10.94
N GLU A 41 12.03 18.41 -11.64
CA GLU A 41 11.35 19.16 -12.70
C GLU A 41 9.92 18.69 -13.05
N VAL A 42 9.31 17.79 -12.27
CA VAL A 42 7.86 17.54 -12.37
C VAL A 42 7.24 17.52 -10.97
N GLN A 43 7.05 18.71 -10.42
CA GLN A 43 6.21 18.93 -9.25
C GLN A 43 4.77 18.55 -9.65
N ILE A 44 4.33 17.33 -9.31
CA ILE A 44 2.93 16.93 -9.49
C ILE A 44 2.05 17.91 -8.69
N PRO A 45 1.11 18.64 -9.31
CA PRO A 45 0.21 19.51 -8.58
C PRO A 45 -0.57 18.72 -7.54
N LEU A 46 -0.55 19.18 -6.29
CA LEU A 46 -1.35 18.58 -5.23
C LEU A 46 -2.82 18.67 -5.62
N LEU A 47 -3.56 17.56 -5.52
CA LEU A 47 -4.98 17.45 -5.92
C LEU A 47 -5.91 18.46 -5.24
N PHE A 48 -5.44 19.15 -4.19
CA PHE A 48 -6.14 20.24 -3.53
C PHE A 48 -6.18 21.55 -4.33
N ASP A 49 -5.19 21.81 -5.19
CA ASP A 49 -5.17 23.03 -6.03
C ASP A 49 -6.15 22.96 -7.21
N MET A 50 -6.55 21.76 -7.64
CA MET A 50 -7.46 21.56 -8.77
C MET A 50 -8.93 21.89 -8.42
N VAL A 51 -9.29 21.93 -7.14
CA VAL A 51 -10.69 22.06 -6.68
C VAL A 51 -11.16 23.52 -6.55
N GLY A 52 -10.25 24.50 -6.63
CA GLY A 52 -10.59 25.93 -6.50
C GLY A 52 -11.00 26.65 -7.81
N GLY A 53 -10.86 25.99 -8.96
CA GLY A 53 -11.02 26.60 -10.28
C GLY A 53 -12.45 26.64 -10.81
N LYS A 54 -13.23 27.65 -10.39
CA LYS A 54 -14.31 28.29 -11.19
C LYS A 54 -15.39 27.35 -11.77
N HIS A 55 -16.42 27.07 -10.98
CA HIS A 55 -17.74 26.71 -11.52
C HIS A 55 -18.37 27.93 -12.21
N ALA A 56 -18.13 28.06 -13.52
CA ALA A 56 -19.02 28.82 -14.39
C ALA A 56 -20.29 27.98 -14.61
N ALA A 57 -21.44 28.50 -14.16
CA ALA A 57 -22.74 27.88 -14.37
C ALA A 57 -23.09 27.84 -15.87
N PRO A 58 -23.59 26.72 -16.43
CA PRO A 58 -24.15 26.71 -17.77
C PRO A 58 -25.68 26.95 -17.72
N GLU A 59 -26.14 27.92 -18.51
CA GLU A 59 -27.56 28.17 -18.82
C GLU A 59 -28.20 27.00 -19.60
N PRO A 60 -29.53 26.79 -19.52
CA PRO A 60 -30.19 25.64 -20.13
C PRO A 60 -30.51 25.91 -21.60
N VAL A 61 -30.04 25.04 -22.50
CA VAL A 61 -30.44 25.04 -23.92
C VAL A 61 -31.10 23.70 -24.26
N ALA A 62 -32.18 23.81 -25.02
CA ALA A 62 -33.25 22.84 -25.30
C ALA A 62 -32.83 21.46 -25.89
N THR A 63 -33.63 20.45 -25.56
CA THR A 63 -33.76 19.10 -26.18
C THR A 63 -34.54 19.13 -27.51
N PRO A 64 -34.65 18.04 -28.32
CA PRO A 64 -33.75 16.92 -28.69
C PRO A 64 -33.75 16.70 -30.26
N PRO A 65 -33.20 15.59 -30.85
CA PRO A 65 -33.99 14.35 -30.95
C PRO A 65 -33.19 13.03 -30.79
N VAL A 66 -33.90 12.06 -30.19
CA VAL A 66 -33.88 10.60 -30.34
C VAL A 66 -32.69 9.96 -31.09
N ALA A 67 -31.86 9.23 -30.34
CA ALA A 67 -31.14 8.06 -30.84
C ALA A 67 -31.37 6.88 -29.88
N GLU A 68 -31.69 5.76 -30.49
CA GLU A 68 -32.08 4.45 -29.97
C GLU A 68 -31.05 3.86 -28.95
N PRO A 69 -31.48 3.17 -27.86
CA PRO A 69 -30.54 2.54 -26.96
C PRO A 69 -30.13 1.17 -27.52
N ALA A 70 -28.96 1.10 -28.15
CA ALA A 70 -28.26 -0.18 -28.30
C ALA A 70 -27.59 -0.51 -26.95
N PRO A 71 -27.96 -1.60 -26.25
CA PRO A 71 -27.24 -2.04 -25.08
C PRO A 71 -26.00 -2.85 -25.51
N VAL A 72 -25.06 -2.99 -24.56
CA VAL A 72 -23.99 -4.00 -24.49
C VAL A 72 -22.89 -3.97 -25.56
N ALA A 73 -21.84 -3.16 -25.32
CA ALA A 73 -20.48 -3.49 -25.78
C ALA A 73 -19.32 -2.79 -25.03
N ALA A 74 -19.54 -2.11 -23.89
CA ALA A 74 -18.46 -1.38 -23.19
C ALA A 74 -18.35 -1.67 -21.68
N ALA A 75 -19.05 -2.70 -21.18
CA ALA A 75 -19.06 -3.04 -19.74
C ALA A 75 -18.08 -4.17 -19.36
N THR A 76 -17.43 -4.83 -20.32
CA THR A 76 -16.67 -6.06 -20.05
C THR A 76 -15.22 -5.80 -19.62
N GLU A 77 -14.64 -4.63 -19.91
CA GLU A 77 -13.22 -4.35 -19.58
C GLU A 77 -12.98 -3.75 -18.18
N LYS A 78 -13.98 -3.12 -17.54
CA LYS A 78 -13.84 -2.57 -16.16
C LYS A 78 -14.17 -3.56 -15.05
N ALA A 79 -14.77 -4.70 -15.39
CA ALA A 79 -15.13 -5.75 -14.44
C ALA A 79 -13.93 -6.36 -13.69
N PRO A 80 -12.80 -6.71 -14.33
CA PRO A 80 -11.64 -7.25 -13.61
C PRO A 80 -11.02 -6.24 -12.65
N ASP A 81 -10.87 -4.97 -13.07
CA ASP A 81 -10.27 -3.92 -12.23
C ASP A 81 -11.11 -3.61 -10.98
N ALA A 82 -12.43 -3.60 -11.11
CA ALA A 82 -13.33 -3.37 -9.97
C ALA A 82 -13.27 -4.52 -8.94
N LEU A 83 -13.14 -5.77 -9.40
CA LEU A 83 -12.96 -6.93 -8.52
C LEU A 83 -11.61 -6.92 -7.81
N LEU A 84 -10.54 -6.55 -8.52
CA LEU A 84 -9.21 -6.41 -7.92
C LEU A 84 -9.19 -5.31 -6.84
N LEU A 85 -9.84 -4.18 -7.09
CA LEU A 85 -9.95 -3.10 -6.11
C LEU A 85 -10.78 -3.53 -4.88
N HIS A 86 -11.83 -4.34 -5.07
CA HIS A 86 -12.61 -4.86 -3.93
C HIS A 86 -11.79 -5.84 -3.08
N LEU A 87 -11.05 -6.74 -3.74
CA LEU A 87 -10.13 -7.67 -3.09
C LEU A 87 -9.03 -6.95 -2.30
N ASP A 88 -8.43 -5.88 -2.85
CA ASP A 88 -7.42 -5.08 -2.14
C ASP A 88 -7.99 -4.42 -0.88
N ASN A 89 -9.21 -3.87 -0.98
CA ASN A 89 -9.89 -3.29 0.18
C ASN A 89 -10.20 -4.34 1.25
N GLU A 90 -10.66 -5.52 0.86
CA GLU A 90 -10.89 -6.64 1.78
C GLU A 90 -9.59 -7.10 2.44
N LEU A 91 -8.52 -7.24 1.67
CA LEU A 91 -7.21 -7.64 2.18
C LEU A 91 -6.67 -6.61 3.18
N ARG A 92 -6.79 -5.31 2.87
CA ARG A 92 -6.38 -4.23 3.77
C ARG A 92 -7.22 -4.22 5.04
N ALA A 93 -8.54 -4.39 4.93
CA ALA A 93 -9.43 -4.46 6.09
C ALA A 93 -9.10 -5.67 6.98
N ALA A 94 -8.85 -6.83 6.39
CA ALA A 94 -8.44 -8.04 7.12
C ALA A 94 -7.11 -7.84 7.83
N ALA A 95 -6.12 -7.22 7.17
CA ALA A 95 -4.84 -6.89 7.80
C ALA A 95 -5.00 -5.94 9.00
N GLN A 96 -5.90 -4.96 8.92
CA GLN A 96 -6.20 -4.06 10.04
C GLN A 96 -6.84 -4.80 11.21
N LEU A 97 -7.77 -5.73 10.95
CA LEU A 97 -8.36 -6.56 12.01
C LEU A 97 -7.30 -7.43 12.70
N ILE A 98 -6.42 -8.08 11.94
CA ILE A 98 -5.31 -8.86 12.51
C ILE A 98 -4.41 -7.99 13.39
N MET A 99 -4.07 -6.78 12.94
CA MET A 99 -3.28 -5.86 13.76
C MET A 99 -4.02 -5.43 15.03
N GLN A 100 -5.34 -5.25 14.98
CA GLN A 100 -6.13 -4.90 16.15
C GLN A 100 -6.16 -6.03 17.17
N ASP A 101 -6.33 -7.28 16.74
CA ASP A 101 -6.29 -8.45 17.62
C ASP A 101 -4.94 -8.56 18.34
N VAL A 102 -3.84 -8.36 17.59
CA VAL A 102 -2.48 -8.33 18.18
C VAL A 102 -2.35 -7.16 19.18
N ILE A 103 -2.86 -5.98 18.85
CA ILE A 103 -2.84 -4.84 19.77
C ILE A 103 -3.60 -5.15 21.05
N ASP A 104 -4.80 -5.72 20.95
CA ASP A 104 -5.66 -6.01 22.10
C ASP A 104 -5.04 -7.06 23.02
N ASP A 105 -4.36 -8.06 22.46
CA ASP A 105 -3.64 -9.09 23.23
C ASP A 105 -2.43 -8.50 23.98
N PHE A 106 -1.68 -7.58 23.35
CA PHE A 106 -0.42 -7.08 23.90
C PHE A 106 -0.53 -5.79 24.71
N ALA A 107 -1.55 -4.95 24.47
CA ALA A 107 -1.76 -3.70 25.20
C ALA A 107 -1.73 -3.85 26.73
N PRO A 108 -2.48 -4.79 27.37
CA PRO A 108 -2.45 -4.94 28.83
C PRO A 108 -1.08 -5.40 29.36
N HIS A 109 -0.35 -6.20 28.58
CA HIS A 109 1.00 -6.65 28.92
C HIS A 109 2.00 -5.49 28.88
N ILE A 110 1.95 -4.69 27.82
CA ILE A 110 2.79 -3.49 27.66
C ILE A 110 2.53 -2.52 28.82
N GLU A 111 1.27 -2.27 29.17
CA GLU A 111 0.93 -1.39 30.30
C GLU A 111 1.53 -1.87 31.62
N THR A 112 1.40 -3.17 31.92
CA THR A 112 1.91 -3.76 33.16
C THR A 112 3.43 -3.67 33.22
N GLU A 113 4.12 -3.95 32.11
CA GLU A 113 5.58 -3.87 32.05
C GLU A 113 6.09 -2.43 32.12
N ILE A 114 5.39 -1.46 31.52
CA ILE A 114 5.72 -0.03 31.65
C ILE A 114 5.60 0.39 33.12
N LYS A 115 4.48 0.06 33.79
CA LYS A 115 4.27 0.37 35.22
C LYS A 115 5.38 -0.22 36.07
N ARG A 116 5.65 -1.52 35.91
CA ARG A 116 6.73 -2.22 36.62
C ARG A 116 8.10 -1.56 36.43
N ARG A 117 8.45 -1.16 35.21
CA ARG A 117 9.74 -0.49 34.92
C ARG A 117 9.80 0.92 35.51
N MET A 118 8.70 1.65 35.48
CA MET A 118 8.61 2.99 36.07
C MET A 118 8.79 2.91 37.59
N ASP A 119 8.10 1.97 38.25
CA ASP A 119 8.20 1.76 39.70
C ASP A 119 9.62 1.39 40.12
N ALA A 120 10.24 0.41 39.45
CA ALA A 120 11.62 0.00 39.72
C ALA A 120 12.62 1.14 39.48
N ARG A 121 12.38 1.99 38.47
CA ARG A 121 13.21 3.17 38.19
C ARG A 121 13.03 4.22 39.29
N MET A 122 11.79 4.46 39.73
CA MET A 122 11.49 5.41 40.80
C MET A 122 12.14 4.99 42.11
N GLU A 123 12.01 3.72 42.49
CA GLU A 123 12.64 3.16 43.69
C GLU A 123 14.16 3.35 43.65
N ARG A 124 14.80 3.03 42.52
CA ARG A 124 16.24 3.23 42.34
C ARG A 124 16.66 4.69 42.49
N LEU A 125 15.89 5.64 41.97
CA LEU A 125 16.17 7.07 42.14
C LEU A 125 16.04 7.48 43.60
N LEU A 126 14.97 7.06 44.29
CA LEU A 126 14.78 7.37 45.71
C LEU A 126 15.90 6.81 46.59
N SER A 127 16.38 5.59 46.33
CA SER A 127 17.52 5.01 47.04
C SER A 127 18.81 5.80 46.85
N GLN A 128 19.03 6.38 45.66
CA GLN A 128 20.18 7.24 45.40
C GLN A 128 20.12 8.57 46.16
N TYR A 129 18.92 9.10 46.41
CA TYR A 129 18.76 10.33 47.20
C TYR A 129 18.84 10.11 48.72
N GLN A 130 18.54 8.90 49.19
CA GLN A 130 18.59 8.55 50.62
C GLN A 130 19.94 7.96 51.09
N SER A 131 20.86 7.67 50.17
CA SER A 131 22.25 7.31 50.47
C SER A 131 23.15 8.53 50.50
#